data_AF-A0A5N5HBM3-F1
#
_entry.id   AF-A0A5N5HBM3-F1
#
_cell.length_a   1.000
_cell.length_b   1.000
_cell.length_c   1.000
_cell.angle_alpha   90.00
_cell.angle_beta   90.00
_cell.angle_gamma   90.00
#
_symmetry.space_group_name_H-M   'P 1'
#
loop_
_entity.id
_entity.type
_entity.pdbx_description
1 polymer ?
#
loop_
_entity_poly.entity_id
_entity_poly.type
_entity_poly.pdbx_seq_one_letter_code
_entity_poly.pdbx_strand_id
1 'polypeptide(L)'
;MPERDRGAKRRPVVELGRHGGESTPATKRRRGGEVGLANILERIVETLKDRIEVSYLFLKPVSKKEAPDYLDIIERPMDLSTIKEKVRKMEYKSREQFRHDVWQITYNAHRYNDGRNPGIPPLADQLLELCDYMLVENDESLTEAEAGIEYVDI
;
A
#
# COMPACT_ATOMS: atom_id res chain seq x y z
N MET A 1 19.44 43.43 -67.90
CA MET A 1 18.90 43.35 -66.52
C MET A 1 17.48 42.81 -66.60
N PRO A 2 17.26 41.51 -66.36
CA PRO A 2 15.94 40.90 -66.27
C PRO A 2 15.54 40.57 -64.81
N GLU A 3 14.27 40.21 -64.68
CA GLU A 3 13.39 40.18 -63.52
C GLU A 3 13.81 39.28 -62.35
N ARG A 4 13.36 39.64 -61.13
CA ARG A 4 13.38 38.79 -59.94
C ARG A 4 11.97 38.66 -59.36
N ASP A 5 11.38 37.50 -59.58
CA ASP A 5 10.27 36.96 -58.80
C ASP A 5 10.81 36.33 -57.51
N ARG A 6 10.26 36.69 -56.34
CA ARG A 6 10.45 35.96 -55.08
C ARG A 6 9.20 36.06 -54.20
N GLY A 7 8.48 34.95 -54.17
CA GLY A 7 7.27 34.72 -53.39
C GLY A 7 7.43 34.82 -51.87
N ALA A 8 6.29 35.10 -51.23
CA ALA A 8 6.10 35.20 -49.80
C ALA A 8 6.18 33.83 -49.12
N LYS A 9 7.03 33.69 -48.08
CA LYS A 9 6.97 32.60 -47.11
C LYS A 9 6.36 33.11 -45.81
N ARG A 10 5.09 32.77 -45.58
CA ARG A 10 4.40 32.92 -44.29
C ARG A 10 4.92 31.85 -43.32
N ARG A 11 5.21 32.25 -42.08
CA ARG A 11 5.58 31.35 -40.96
C ARG A 11 4.35 30.57 -40.52
N PRO A 12 4.43 29.26 -40.19
CA PRO A 12 3.35 28.61 -39.48
C PRO A 12 3.41 29.00 -37.99
N VAL A 13 2.22 29.29 -37.47
CA VAL A 13 1.92 29.59 -36.07
C VAL A 13 2.13 28.32 -35.24
N VAL A 14 2.77 28.45 -34.08
CA VAL A 14 2.88 27.37 -33.09
C VAL A 14 1.51 27.24 -32.42
N GLU A 15 0.76 26.20 -32.77
CA GLU A 15 -0.48 25.84 -32.10
C GLU A 15 -0.13 24.95 -30.90
N LEU A 16 -0.29 25.48 -29.68
CA LEU A 16 -0.20 24.71 -28.45
C LEU A 16 -1.33 23.67 -28.42
N GLY A 17 -1.00 22.44 -28.80
CA GLY A 17 -1.84 21.28 -28.52
C GLY A 17 -1.96 21.06 -27.02
N ARG A 18 -3.07 21.51 -26.43
CA ARG A 18 -3.58 21.00 -25.15
C ARG A 18 -3.86 19.50 -25.32
N HIS A 19 -2.99 18.64 -24.81
CA HIS A 19 -3.34 17.24 -24.58
C HIS A 19 -3.95 17.08 -23.19
N GLY A 20 -5.24 17.41 -23.08
CA GLY A 20 -6.08 16.87 -22.01
C GLY A 20 -6.51 15.47 -22.40
N GLY A 21 -5.86 14.45 -21.87
CA GLY A 21 -6.24 13.05 -22.12
C GLY A 21 -7.61 12.74 -21.51
N GLU A 22 -8.57 12.35 -22.34
CA GLU A 22 -9.86 11.81 -21.88
C GLU A 22 -9.62 10.42 -21.25
N SER A 23 -9.37 10.37 -19.94
CA SER A 23 -9.32 9.12 -19.20
C SER A 23 -10.72 8.46 -19.20
N THR A 24 -10.81 7.21 -19.63
CA THR A 24 -12.08 6.46 -19.72
C THR A 24 -12.77 6.32 -18.34
N PRO A 25 -14.11 6.15 -18.29
CA PRO A 25 -14.86 6.01 -17.03
C PRO A 25 -14.37 4.85 -16.15
N ALA A 26 -13.92 3.74 -16.74
CA ALA A 26 -13.39 2.58 -16.02
C ALA A 26 -12.08 2.92 -15.28
N THR A 27 -11.16 3.65 -15.92
CA THR A 27 -9.90 4.09 -15.29
C THR A 27 -10.16 5.02 -14.11
N LYS A 28 -11.14 5.92 -14.21
CA LYS A 28 -11.54 6.81 -13.11
C LYS A 28 -12.14 6.03 -11.94
N ARG A 29 -13.04 5.07 -12.20
CA ARG A 29 -13.64 4.23 -11.16
C ARG A 29 -12.60 3.40 -10.42
N ARG A 30 -11.70 2.74 -11.16
CA ARG A 30 -10.59 1.98 -10.58
C ARG A 30 -9.70 2.86 -9.70
N ARG A 31 -9.30 4.04 -10.21
CA ARG A 31 -8.49 4.98 -9.42
C ARG A 31 -9.20 5.42 -8.14
N GLY A 32 -10.51 5.64 -8.21
CA GLY A 32 -11.35 5.92 -7.04
C GLY A 32 -11.33 4.78 -6.02
N GLY A 33 -11.51 3.53 -6.47
CA GLY A 33 -11.42 2.33 -5.62
C GLY A 33 -10.04 2.17 -4.97
N GLU A 34 -8.95 2.31 -5.74
CA GLU A 34 -7.57 2.25 -5.21
C GLU A 34 -7.31 3.31 -4.14
N VAL A 35 -7.77 4.55 -4.37
CA VAL A 35 -7.64 5.65 -3.39
C VAL A 35 -8.49 5.39 -2.15
N GLY A 36 -9.74 4.94 -2.33
CA GLY A 36 -10.65 4.61 -1.25
C GLY A 36 -10.08 3.51 -0.34
N LEU A 37 -9.64 2.41 -0.95
CA LEU A 37 -9.01 1.30 -0.25
C LEU A 37 -7.76 1.77 0.52
N ALA A 38 -6.85 2.50 -0.14
CA ALA A 38 -5.63 2.98 0.50
C ALA A 38 -5.91 3.90 1.69
N ASN A 39 -6.90 4.79 1.61
CA ASN A 39 -7.28 5.67 2.72
C ASN A 39 -7.81 4.89 3.93
N ILE A 40 -8.62 3.85 3.70
CA ILE A 40 -9.15 3.00 4.77
C ILE A 40 -8.00 2.22 5.41
N LEU A 41 -7.16 1.56 4.60
CA LEU A 41 -6.02 0.80 5.10
C LEU A 41 -4.99 1.69 5.81
N GLU A 42 -4.81 2.96 5.39
CA GLU A 42 -3.90 3.88 6.08
C GLU A 42 -4.44 4.23 7.48
N ARG A 43 -5.75 4.41 7.64
CA ARG A 43 -6.36 4.61 8.97
C ARG A 43 -6.19 3.37 9.87
N ILE A 44 -6.33 2.17 9.30
CA ILE A 44 -6.17 0.92 10.04
C ILE A 44 -4.72 0.78 10.51
N VAL A 45 -3.72 0.93 9.62
CA VAL A 45 -2.31 0.79 10.02
C VAL A 45 -1.88 1.86 11.03
N GLU A 46 -2.42 3.08 10.96
CA GLU A 46 -2.15 4.08 12.00
C GLU A 46 -2.77 3.68 13.35
N THR A 47 -3.98 3.12 13.35
CA THR A 47 -4.61 2.61 14.57
C THR A 47 -3.81 1.45 15.19
N LEU A 48 -3.29 0.54 14.37
CA LEU A 48 -2.39 -0.54 14.81
C LEU A 48 -1.12 0.02 15.45
N LYS A 49 -0.54 1.06 14.85
CA LYS A 49 0.68 1.70 15.37
C LYS A 49 0.42 2.48 16.66
N ASP A 50 -0.73 3.13 16.79
CA ASP A 50 -1.08 3.92 17.97
C ASP A 50 -1.38 3.05 19.19
N ARG A 51 -1.70 1.76 18.99
CA ARG A 51 -1.79 0.74 20.05
C ARG A 51 -0.41 0.29 20.54
N ILE A 52 0.37 1.23 21.08
CA ILE A 52 1.79 1.08 21.40
C ILE A 52 2.08 -0.08 22.37
N GLU A 53 1.17 -0.38 23.29
CA GLU A 53 1.32 -1.50 24.23
C GLU A 53 1.38 -2.88 23.53
N VAL A 54 0.88 -2.96 22.30
CA VAL A 54 0.92 -4.16 21.45
C VAL A 54 1.98 -4.01 20.34
N SER A 55 2.10 -2.81 19.76
CA SER A 55 2.79 -2.63 18.47
C SER A 55 4.26 -2.26 18.55
N TYR A 56 4.79 -1.85 19.73
CA TYR A 56 6.09 -1.19 19.84
C TYR A 56 7.28 -1.96 19.24
N LEU A 57 7.26 -3.30 19.23
CA LEU A 57 8.31 -4.15 18.64
C LEU A 57 8.18 -4.31 17.12
N PHE A 58 7.04 -3.95 16.54
CA PHE A 58 6.69 -4.22 15.14
C PHE A 58 6.60 -2.93 14.30
N LEU A 59 6.98 -1.78 14.88
CA LEU A 59 6.89 -0.48 14.23
C LEU A 59 7.86 -0.30 13.06
N LYS A 60 9.00 -1.00 13.07
CA LYS A 60 10.10 -0.87 12.10
C LYS A 60 10.72 -2.23 11.78
N PRO A 61 11.48 -2.36 10.68
CA PRO A 61 12.20 -3.59 10.38
C PRO A 61 13.16 -3.96 11.51
N VAL A 62 13.21 -5.25 11.85
CA VAL A 62 14.15 -5.79 12.84
C VAL A 62 15.58 -5.55 12.35
N SER A 63 16.38 -4.87 13.15
CA SER A 63 17.79 -4.60 12.82
C SER A 63 18.71 -5.75 13.23
N LYS A 64 19.82 -5.91 12.52
CA LYS A 64 20.88 -6.87 12.90
C LYS A 64 21.46 -6.62 14.29
N LYS A 65 21.31 -5.42 14.84
CA LYS A 65 21.76 -5.11 16.20
C LYS A 65 20.83 -5.73 17.25
N GLU A 66 19.53 -5.73 16.99
CA GLU A 66 18.51 -6.31 17.88
C GLU A 66 18.49 -7.83 17.78
N ALA A 67 18.67 -8.36 16.57
CA ALA A 67 18.63 -9.78 16.29
C ALA A 67 19.62 -10.13 15.15
N PRO A 68 20.89 -10.48 15.48
CA PRO A 68 21.94 -10.69 14.48
C PRO A 68 21.64 -11.77 13.43
N ASP A 69 20.97 -12.85 13.83
CA ASP A 69 20.61 -14.00 12.98
C ASP A 69 19.17 -13.94 12.44
N TYR A 70 18.46 -12.80 12.59
CA TYR A 70 17.06 -12.69 12.20
C TYR A 70 16.83 -12.99 10.72
N LEU A 71 17.64 -12.40 9.85
CA LEU A 71 17.53 -12.56 8.39
C LEU A 71 18.09 -13.90 7.88
N ASP A 72 18.77 -14.66 8.75
CA ASP A 72 19.19 -16.03 8.43
C ASP A 72 18.05 -17.04 8.67
N ILE A 73 17.05 -16.66 9.49
CA ILE A 73 15.92 -17.51 9.90
C ILE A 73 14.61 -17.08 9.23
N ILE A 74 14.40 -15.77 9.11
CA ILE A 74 13.17 -15.17 8.59
C ILE A 74 13.37 -14.76 7.14
N GLU A 75 12.74 -15.52 6.23
CA GLU A 75 12.84 -15.32 4.78
C GLU A 75 12.06 -14.09 4.28
N ARG A 76 10.95 -13.75 4.94
CA ARG A 76 10.05 -12.66 4.55
C ARG A 76 9.81 -11.71 5.72
N PRO A 77 10.76 -10.80 6.02
CA PRO A 77 10.57 -9.79 7.05
C PRO A 77 9.37 -8.89 6.74
N MET A 78 8.65 -8.48 7.78
CA MET A 78 7.53 -7.54 7.68
C MET A 78 7.40 -6.72 8.96
N ASP A 79 6.92 -5.49 8.83
CA ASP A 79 6.71 -4.54 9.91
C ASP A 79 5.69 -3.47 9.52
N LEU A 80 5.15 -2.73 10.49
CA LEU A 80 4.09 -1.76 10.28
C LEU A 80 4.52 -0.54 9.46
N SER A 81 5.82 -0.17 9.46
CA SER A 81 6.29 0.91 8.58
C SER A 81 6.36 0.48 7.12
N THR A 82 6.77 -0.76 6.86
CA THR A 82 6.73 -1.37 5.52
C THR A 82 5.30 -1.49 5.02
N ILE A 83 4.37 -2.01 5.84
CA ILE A 83 2.94 -2.10 5.48
C ILE A 83 2.38 -0.71 5.15
N LYS A 84 2.66 0.30 5.97
CA LYS A 84 2.22 1.68 5.72
C LYS A 84 2.74 2.22 4.38
N GLU A 85 3.99 1.93 4.04
CA GLU A 85 4.56 2.33 2.75
C GLU A 85 3.86 1.63 1.57
N LYS A 86 3.55 0.33 1.70
CA LYS A 86 2.79 -0.42 0.69
C LYS A 86 1.37 0.13 0.51
N VAL A 87 0.70 0.53 1.59
CA VAL A 87 -0.60 1.23 1.55
C VAL A 87 -0.47 2.53 0.75
N ARG A 88 0.52 3.38 1.06
CA ARG A 88 0.73 4.67 0.38
C ARG A 88 1.03 4.53 -1.11
N LYS A 89 1.70 3.44 -1.48
CA LYS A 89 1.97 3.07 -2.88
C LYS A 89 0.76 2.40 -3.57
N MET A 90 -0.35 2.19 -2.87
CA MET A 90 -1.56 1.52 -3.37
C MET A 90 -1.26 0.11 -3.93
N GLU A 91 -0.33 -0.60 -3.28
CA GLU A 91 0.09 -1.94 -3.68
C GLU A 91 -0.98 -3.00 -3.36
N TYR A 92 -1.76 -2.79 -2.30
CA TYR A 92 -2.87 -3.67 -1.95
C TYR A 92 -4.07 -3.44 -2.86
N LYS A 93 -4.59 -4.53 -3.42
CA LYS A 93 -5.84 -4.55 -4.21
C LYS A 93 -7.03 -5.10 -3.44
N SER A 94 -6.77 -5.70 -2.28
CA SER A 94 -7.80 -6.15 -1.34
C SER A 94 -7.29 -6.12 0.09
N ARG A 95 -8.21 -6.11 1.05
CA ARG A 95 -7.93 -6.18 2.47
C ARG A 95 -7.25 -7.48 2.87
N GLU A 96 -7.46 -8.57 2.15
CA GLU A 96 -6.81 -9.86 2.41
C GLU A 96 -5.30 -9.75 2.19
N GLN A 97 -4.86 -9.02 1.16
CA GLN A 97 -3.43 -8.81 0.91
C GLN A 97 -2.79 -7.98 2.03
N PHE A 98 -3.50 -6.96 2.53
CA PHE A 98 -3.07 -6.17 3.68
C PHE A 98 -3.00 -7.02 4.95
N ARG A 99 -4.07 -7.76 5.26
CA ARG A 99 -4.15 -8.66 6.41
C ARG A 99 -3.05 -9.72 6.37
N HIS A 100 -2.72 -10.24 5.19
CA HIS A 100 -1.66 -11.23 5.03
C HIS A 100 -0.29 -10.69 5.48
N ASP A 101 0.03 -9.42 5.18
CA ASP A 101 1.28 -8.82 5.66
C ASP A 101 1.26 -8.60 7.18
N VAL A 102 0.11 -8.26 7.77
CA VAL A 102 -0.01 -8.20 9.25
C VAL A 102 0.18 -9.60 9.85
N TRP A 103 -0.41 -10.63 9.26
CA TRP A 103 -0.19 -12.02 9.66
C TRP A 103 1.28 -12.45 9.49
N GLN A 104 1.98 -11.95 8.48
CA GLN A 104 3.42 -12.23 8.29
C GLN A 104 4.25 -11.74 9.49
N ILE A 105 3.86 -10.63 10.14
CA ILE A 105 4.47 -10.18 11.39
C ILE A 105 4.28 -11.24 12.49
N THR A 106 3.06 -11.72 12.68
CA THR A 106 2.71 -12.77 13.66
C THR A 106 3.46 -14.08 13.39
N TYR A 107 3.47 -14.55 12.14
CA TYR A 107 4.20 -15.74 11.74
C TYR A 107 5.70 -15.62 12.04
N ASN A 108 6.31 -14.48 11.69
CA ASN A 108 7.73 -14.23 11.96
C ASN A 108 8.02 -14.14 13.46
N ALA A 109 7.12 -13.54 14.23
CA ALA A 109 7.24 -13.43 15.68
C ALA A 109 7.31 -14.82 16.32
N HIS A 110 6.38 -15.72 16.00
CA HIS A 110 6.42 -17.12 16.47
C HIS A 110 7.68 -17.84 16.01
N ARG A 111 7.94 -17.82 14.70
CA ARG A 111 9.03 -18.57 14.07
C ARG A 111 10.40 -18.25 14.65
N TYR A 112 10.62 -16.99 15.03
CA TYR A 112 11.87 -16.52 15.62
C TYR A 112 11.86 -16.61 17.16
N ASN A 113 10.72 -16.37 17.83
CA ASN A 113 10.70 -16.12 19.27
C ASN A 113 10.12 -17.21 20.17
N ASP A 114 9.38 -18.22 19.68
CA ASP A 114 8.68 -19.19 20.55
C ASP A 114 9.60 -19.88 21.58
N GLY A 115 10.84 -20.21 21.20
CA GLY A 115 11.85 -20.78 22.09
C GLY A 115 12.89 -19.78 22.62
N ARG A 116 12.76 -18.50 22.28
CA ARG A 116 13.77 -17.46 22.60
C ARG A 116 13.20 -16.37 23.51
N ASN A 117 12.08 -15.77 23.11
CA ASN A 117 11.42 -14.65 23.76
C ASN A 117 9.89 -14.89 23.78
N PRO A 118 9.38 -15.77 24.66
CA PRO A 118 7.98 -16.20 24.62
C PRO A 118 6.96 -15.09 24.91
N GLY A 119 7.39 -13.93 25.40
CA GLY A 119 6.53 -12.75 25.58
C GLY A 119 6.24 -11.95 24.31
N ILE A 120 6.98 -12.18 23.21
CA ILE A 120 6.80 -11.43 21.96
C ILE A 120 5.65 -11.96 21.09
N PRO A 121 5.51 -13.29 20.84
CA PRO A 121 4.45 -13.80 19.97
C PRO A 121 3.03 -13.39 20.40
N PRO A 122 2.65 -13.42 21.70
CA PRO A 122 1.33 -12.95 22.13
C PRO A 122 1.01 -11.49 21.78
N LEU A 123 2.02 -10.62 21.70
CA LEU A 123 1.83 -9.24 21.24
C LEU A 123 1.50 -9.20 19.74
N ALA A 124 2.14 -10.05 18.94
CA ALA A 124 1.85 -10.13 17.51
C ALA A 124 0.48 -10.77 17.23
N ASP A 125 0.03 -11.70 18.07
CA ASP A 125 -1.34 -12.24 18.03
C ASP A 125 -2.37 -11.13 18.29
N GLN A 126 -2.19 -10.35 19.36
CA GLN A 126 -3.06 -9.22 19.70
C GLN A 126 -3.08 -8.15 18.59
N LEU A 127 -1.95 -7.93 17.91
CA LEU A 127 -1.88 -7.01 16.77
C LEU A 127 -2.75 -7.49 15.60
N LEU A 128 -2.71 -8.79 15.30
CA LEU A 128 -3.52 -9.40 14.24
C LEU A 128 -5.01 -9.41 14.60
N GLU A 129 -5.36 -9.70 15.86
CA GLU A 129 -6.74 -9.60 16.34
C GLU A 129 -7.30 -8.18 16.23
N LEU A 130 -6.50 -7.16 16.59
CA LEU A 130 -6.89 -5.77 16.39
C LEU A 130 -7.06 -5.43 14.91
N CYS A 131 -6.18 -5.94 14.04
CA CYS A 131 -6.33 -5.78 12.59
C CYS A 131 -7.64 -6.39 12.10
N ASP A 132 -7.96 -7.61 12.52
CA ASP A 132 -9.19 -8.31 12.13
C ASP A 132 -10.43 -7.55 12.58
N TYR A 133 -10.44 -7.07 13.83
CA TYR A 133 -11.51 -6.22 14.33
C TYR A 133 -11.69 -4.97 13.45
N MET A 134 -10.60 -4.25 13.16
CA MET A 134 -10.66 -3.04 12.34
C MET A 134 -11.12 -3.32 10.89
N LEU A 135 -10.75 -4.47 10.32
CA LEU A 135 -11.21 -4.88 9.00
C LEU A 135 -12.72 -5.16 8.98
N VAL A 136 -13.25 -5.80 10.03
CA VAL A 136 -14.70 -6.04 10.19
C VAL A 136 -15.45 -4.73 10.38
N GLU A 137 -14.95 -3.81 11.21
CA GLU A 137 -15.58 -2.49 11.44
C GLU A 137 -15.65 -1.62 10.18
N ASN A 138 -14.80 -1.89 9.17
CA ASN A 138 -14.77 -1.16 7.90
C ASN A 138 -15.29 -2.00 6.72
N ASP A 139 -15.98 -3.12 6.98
CA ASP A 139 -16.32 -4.13 5.96
C ASP A 139 -17.10 -3.57 4.76
N GLU A 140 -18.14 -2.78 5.01
CA GLU A 140 -18.95 -2.19 3.94
C GLU A 140 -18.13 -1.24 3.05
N SER A 141 -17.33 -0.36 3.66
CA SER A 141 -16.50 0.62 2.95
C SER A 141 -15.36 -0.04 2.16
N LEU A 142 -14.76 -1.08 2.73
CA LEU A 142 -13.75 -1.88 2.04
C LEU A 142 -14.36 -2.61 0.84
N THR A 143 -15.56 -3.18 1.00
CA THR A 143 -16.25 -3.93 -0.05
C THR A 143 -16.57 -3.02 -1.24
N GLU A 144 -17.06 -1.80 -0.98
CA GLU A 144 -17.31 -0.82 -2.04
C GLU A 144 -16.02 -0.42 -2.77
N ALA A 145 -14.94 -0.18 -2.04
CA ALA A 145 -13.66 0.21 -2.60
C ALA A 145 -13.04 -0.91 -3.46
N GLU A 146 -13.04 -2.15 -2.97
CA GLU A 146 -12.54 -3.35 -3.64
C GLU A 146 -13.34 -3.67 -4.90
N ALA A 147 -14.68 -3.60 -4.83
CA ALA A 147 -15.52 -3.73 -6.02
C ALA A 147 -15.12 -2.69 -7.09
N GLY A 148 -14.84 -1.44 -6.68
CA GLY A 148 -14.34 -0.41 -7.59
C GLY A 148 -13.05 -0.75 -8.33
N ILE A 149 -12.23 -1.67 -7.80
CA ILE A 149 -10.97 -2.15 -8.38
C ILE A 149 -11.21 -3.36 -9.30
N GLU A 150 -11.99 -4.36 -8.86
CA GLU A 150 -12.15 -5.66 -9.54
C GLU A 150 -12.85 -5.57 -10.91
N TYR A 151 -13.76 -4.62 -11.13
CA TYR A 151 -14.57 -4.53 -12.37
C TYR A 151 -13.77 -4.23 -13.66
N VAL A 152 -12.43 -4.18 -13.63
CA VAL A 152 -11.59 -3.82 -14.78
C VAL A 152 -10.61 -4.93 -15.18
N ASP A 153 -10.54 -6.04 -14.43
CA ASP A 153 -9.63 -7.17 -14.71
C ASP A 153 -10.28 -8.32 -15.50
N ILE A 154 -11.46 -8.10 -16.12
CA ILE A 154 -12.17 -9.07 -17.00
C ILE A 154 -12.29 -8.52 -18.43
#